data_AF-A0A163KZN9-F1
#
_entry.id   AF-A0A163KZN9-F1
#
_cell.length_a   1.000
_cell.length_b   1.000
_cell.length_c   1.000
_cell.angle_alpha   90.00
_cell.angle_beta   90.00
_cell.angle_gamma   90.00
#
_symmetry.space_group_name_H-M   'P 1'
#
loop_
_entity.id
_entity.type
_entity.pdbx_description
1 polymer ?
#
loop_
_entity_poly.entity_id
_entity_poly.type
_entity_poly.pdbx_seq_one_letter_code
_entity_poly.pdbx_strand_id
1 'polypeptide(L)'
;MTPFWAPEKFIPIIGMLLGNVMSTVAMASEQCLDHVSKHAPILETRLAYGASRLEAARPLAVESIRLALLPVITQLSVIGLINIPGVMVGLLLAGSPIRDAVIYQQVIMFMVVASSTFGSILAVGACLNVVIDQQQMLRIDKVHENRPLVTRHTLAKLGQKIRGLGETSCTGRYTKHKYEEVELR
;
A
#
# COMPACT_ATOMS: atom_id res chain seq x y z
N MET A 1 3.32 4.94 -34.29
CA MET A 1 2.92 4.93 -32.86
C MET A 1 3.43 3.64 -32.24
N THR A 2 4.39 3.72 -31.31
CA THR A 2 4.80 2.52 -30.56
C THR A 2 3.69 2.13 -29.57
N PRO A 3 3.35 0.84 -29.45
CA PRO A 3 2.24 0.42 -28.62
C PRO A 3 2.49 0.66 -27.13
N PHE A 4 1.43 0.80 -26.33
CA PHE A 4 1.53 1.03 -24.88
C PHE A 4 2.12 -0.16 -24.11
N TRP A 5 2.04 -1.37 -24.68
CA TRP A 5 2.64 -2.60 -24.16
C TRP A 5 4.12 -2.75 -24.52
N ALA A 6 4.78 -1.71 -25.03
CA ALA A 6 6.22 -1.71 -25.21
C ALA A 6 6.92 -1.89 -23.85
N PRO A 7 7.81 -2.89 -23.70
CA PRO A 7 8.38 -3.27 -22.42
C PRO A 7 9.15 -2.12 -21.76
N GLU A 8 9.83 -1.29 -22.56
CA GLU A 8 10.56 -0.09 -22.12
C GLU A 8 9.71 0.94 -21.37
N LYS A 9 8.40 1.03 -21.67
CA LYS A 9 7.47 1.95 -21.00
C LYS A 9 6.72 1.26 -19.86
N PHE A 10 6.33 0.01 -20.08
CA PHE A 10 5.45 -0.72 -19.17
C PHE A 10 6.15 -1.13 -17.87
N ILE A 11 7.40 -1.61 -17.97
CA ILE A 11 8.15 -2.13 -16.82
C ILE A 11 8.38 -1.04 -15.75
N PRO A 12 8.87 0.17 -16.08
CA PRO A 12 9.07 1.22 -15.08
C PRO A 12 7.77 1.73 -14.46
N ILE A 13 6.70 1.86 -15.25
CA ILE A 13 5.41 2.39 -14.78
C ILE A 13 4.82 1.47 -13.71
N ILE A 14 4.80 0.15 -13.96
CA ILE A 14 4.30 -0.82 -12.98
C ILE A 14 5.19 -0.90 -11.76
N GLY A 15 6.52 -0.92 -11.95
CA GLY A 15 7.46 -0.94 -10.83
C GLY A 15 7.27 0.27 -9.90
N MET A 16 7.09 1.45 -10.47
CA MET A 16 6.87 2.68 -9.71
C MET A 16 5.50 2.70 -9.01
N LEU A 17 4.44 2.23 -9.66
CA LEU A 17 3.12 2.09 -9.04
C LEU A 17 3.16 1.15 -7.84
N LEU A 18 3.68 -0.06 -8.04
CA LEU A 18 3.77 -1.07 -6.97
C LEU A 18 4.66 -0.61 -5.83
N GLY A 19 5.79 0.02 -6.13
CA GLY A 19 6.71 0.55 -5.12
C GLY A 19 6.07 1.63 -4.24
N ASN A 20 5.38 2.59 -4.84
CA ASN A 20 4.68 3.64 -4.09
C ASN A 20 3.56 3.06 -3.22
N VAL A 21 2.74 2.16 -3.78
CA VAL A 21 1.64 1.52 -3.04
C VAL A 21 2.17 0.67 -1.88
N MET A 22 3.22 -0.13 -2.12
CA MET A 22 3.83 -0.97 -1.09
C MET A 22 4.31 -0.15 0.11
N SER A 23 5.01 0.95 -0.16
CA SER A 23 5.49 1.86 0.89
C SER A 23 4.33 2.49 1.67
N THR A 24 3.30 2.99 0.96
CA THR A 24 2.11 3.56 1.60
C THR A 24 1.39 2.54 2.49
N VAL A 25 1.23 1.29 2.02
CA VAL A 25 0.55 0.21 2.76
C VAL A 25 1.35 -0.21 4.00
N ALA A 26 2.67 -0.27 3.90
CA ALA A 26 3.55 -0.55 5.04
C ALA A 26 3.42 0.54 6.11
N MET A 27 3.55 1.81 5.71
CA MET A 27 3.38 2.95 6.62
C MET A 27 1.98 2.97 7.25
N ALA A 28 0.92 2.73 6.48
CA ALA A 28 -0.45 2.69 6.99
C ALA A 28 -0.65 1.61 8.07
N SER A 29 -0.02 0.45 7.89
CA SER A 29 -0.09 -0.67 8.84
C SER A 29 0.67 -0.35 10.14
N GLU A 30 1.87 0.20 10.01
CA GLU A 30 2.69 0.62 11.16
C GLU A 30 2.02 1.74 11.96
N GLN A 31 1.53 2.78 11.28
CA GLN A 31 0.84 3.89 11.91
C GLN A 31 -0.44 3.42 12.61
N CYS A 32 -1.21 2.53 11.99
CA CYS A 32 -2.39 1.95 12.63
C CYS A 32 -2.02 1.25 13.95
N LEU A 33 -0.98 0.40 13.97
CA LEU A 33 -0.57 -0.28 15.19
C LEU A 33 -0.06 0.70 16.25
N ASP A 34 0.79 1.63 15.87
CA ASP A 34 1.37 2.61 16.79
C ASP A 34 0.27 3.48 17.42
N HIS A 35 -0.69 3.92 16.63
CA HIS A 35 -1.85 4.67 17.10
C HIS A 35 -2.71 3.87 18.08
N VAL A 36 -3.03 2.60 17.78
CA VAL A 36 -3.75 1.71 18.71
C VAL A 36 -3.00 1.59 20.04
N SER A 37 -1.69 1.39 19.96
CA SER A 37 -0.82 1.16 21.11
C SER A 37 -0.78 2.39 22.03
N LYS A 38 -0.65 3.58 21.45
CA LYS A 38 -0.61 4.85 22.19
C LYS A 38 -1.97 5.27 22.76
N HIS A 39 -3.06 4.97 22.05
CA HIS A 39 -4.41 5.41 22.42
C HIS A 39 -5.27 4.31 23.06
N ALA A 40 -4.68 3.15 23.40
CA ALA A 40 -5.35 2.05 24.08
C ALA A 40 -6.21 2.50 25.29
N PRO A 41 -5.71 3.29 26.26
CA PRO A 41 -6.53 3.70 27.42
C PRO A 41 -7.74 4.58 27.03
N ILE A 42 -7.59 5.41 26.00
CA ILE A 42 -8.67 6.25 25.47
C ILE A 42 -9.71 5.40 24.74
N LEU A 43 -9.27 4.37 24.01
CA LEU A 43 -10.17 3.43 23.34
C LEU A 43 -11.00 2.65 24.36
N GLU A 44 -10.36 2.14 25.42
CA GLU A 44 -11.05 1.43 26.50
C GLU A 44 -12.09 2.30 27.20
N THR A 45 -11.76 3.55 27.47
CA THR A 45 -12.71 4.51 28.07
C THR A 45 -13.92 4.71 27.16
N ARG A 46 -13.72 4.87 25.85
CA ARG A 46 -14.82 5.03 24.89
C ARG A 46 -15.72 3.80 24.81
N LEU A 47 -15.13 2.60 24.86
CA LEU A 47 -15.89 1.34 24.89
C LEU A 47 -16.66 1.18 26.20
N ALA A 48 -16.10 1.60 27.33
CA ALA A 48 -16.78 1.61 28.63
C ALA A 48 -17.98 2.58 28.67
N TYR A 49 -17.90 3.68 27.92
CA TYR A 49 -19.03 4.60 27.69
C TYR A 49 -20.08 4.07 26.70
N GLY A 50 -19.90 2.86 26.16
CA GLY A 50 -20.85 2.22 25.25
C GLY A 50 -20.68 2.60 23.77
N ALA A 51 -19.56 3.23 23.38
CA ALA A 51 -19.31 3.57 21.98
C ALA A 51 -19.18 2.29 21.12
N SER A 52 -19.69 2.35 19.89
CA SER A 52 -19.50 1.26 18.93
C SER A 52 -18.03 1.17 18.48
N ARG A 53 -17.58 -0.01 18.05
CA ARG A 53 -16.18 -0.23 17.62
C ARG A 53 -15.74 0.69 16.51
N LEU A 54 -16.61 0.86 15.51
CA LEU A 54 -16.34 1.71 14.36
C LEU A 54 -16.24 3.18 14.79
N GLU A 55 -17.03 3.58 15.77
CA GLU A 55 -17.02 4.94 16.31
C GLU A 55 -15.78 5.21 17.17
N ALA A 56 -15.38 4.26 18.01
CA ALA A 56 -14.15 4.35 18.79
C ALA A 56 -12.88 4.38 17.90
N ALA A 57 -12.87 3.59 16.83
CA ALA A 57 -11.75 3.44 15.91
C ALA A 57 -11.67 4.51 14.81
N ARG A 58 -12.77 5.19 14.47
CA ARG A 58 -12.83 6.22 13.42
C ARG A 58 -11.74 7.30 13.52
N PRO A 59 -11.52 7.98 14.67
CA PRO A 59 -10.49 9.01 14.76
C PRO A 59 -9.08 8.43 14.61
N LEU A 60 -8.88 7.18 15.04
CA LEU A 60 -7.63 6.46 14.87
C LEU A 60 -7.34 6.19 13.39
N ALA A 61 -8.34 5.66 12.68
CA ALA A 61 -8.27 5.32 11.28
C ALA A 61 -7.91 6.54 10.41
N VAL A 62 -8.58 7.66 10.66
CA VAL A 62 -8.37 8.90 9.90
C VAL A 62 -6.95 9.40 10.09
N GLU A 63 -6.42 9.38 11.30
CA GLU A 63 -5.07 9.87 11.58
C GLU A 63 -4.01 8.95 10.97
N SER A 64 -4.15 7.63 11.10
CA SER A 64 -3.21 6.68 10.47
C SER A 64 -3.18 6.80 8.94
N ILE A 65 -4.34 6.99 8.30
CA ILE A 65 -4.43 7.20 6.84
C ILE A 65 -3.76 8.52 6.45
N ARG A 66 -3.99 9.60 7.21
CA ARG A 66 -3.36 10.91 6.97
C ARG A 66 -1.85 10.81 7.01
N LEU A 67 -1.31 10.20 8.06
CA LEU A 67 0.14 10.03 8.22
C LEU A 67 0.76 9.17 7.10
N ALA A 68 0.08 8.09 6.69
CA ALA A 68 0.55 7.25 5.60
C ALA A 68 0.55 7.95 4.23
N LEU A 69 -0.36 8.91 4.00
CA LEU A 69 -0.48 9.63 2.74
C LEU A 69 0.36 10.92 2.65
N LEU A 70 0.95 11.38 3.76
CA LEU A 70 1.86 12.53 3.77
C LEU A 70 2.89 12.53 2.63
N PRO A 71 3.67 11.46 2.37
CA PRO A 71 4.67 11.47 1.30
C PRO A 71 4.07 11.63 -0.10
N VAL A 72 2.86 11.10 -0.31
CA VAL A 72 2.15 11.22 -1.60
C VAL A 72 1.68 12.65 -1.81
N ILE A 73 1.16 13.30 -0.75
CA ILE A 73 0.67 14.67 -0.79
C ILE A 73 1.83 15.64 -1.01
N THR A 74 2.93 15.49 -0.28
CA THR A 74 4.10 16.38 -0.44
C THR A 74 4.70 16.27 -1.84
N GLN A 75 4.74 15.06 -2.42
CA GLN A 75 5.19 14.88 -3.79
C GLN A 75 4.25 15.54 -4.80
N LEU A 76 2.93 15.41 -4.63
CA LEU A 76 1.94 16.08 -5.48
C LEU A 76 2.07 17.61 -5.43
N SER A 77 2.26 18.18 -4.23
CA SER A 77 2.49 19.62 -4.06
C SER A 77 3.75 20.11 -4.78
N VAL A 78 4.84 19.34 -4.72
CA VAL A 78 6.12 19.68 -5.36
C VAL A 78 6.01 19.73 -6.88
N ILE A 79 5.28 18.80 -7.50
CA ILE A 79 5.02 18.80 -8.96
C ILE A 79 4.13 19.98 -9.36
N GLY A 80 3.13 20.33 -8.55
CA GLY A 80 2.25 21.47 -8.81
C GLY A 80 2.95 22.84 -8.68
N LEU A 81 4.04 22.91 -7.92
CA LEU A 81 4.76 24.16 -7.63
C LEU A 81 5.91 24.44 -8.60
N ILE A 82 6.89 23.52 -8.70
CA ILE A 82 8.21 23.88 -9.27
C ILE A 82 8.82 22.75 -10.11
N ASN A 83 8.62 21.48 -9.75
CA ASN A 83 9.46 20.43 -10.29
C ASN A 83 8.86 19.76 -11.53
N ILE A 84 9.61 19.80 -12.64
CA ILE A 84 9.49 18.82 -13.72
C ILE A 84 10.07 17.50 -13.17
N PRO A 85 9.25 16.47 -12.88
CA PRO A 85 9.72 15.23 -12.28
C PRO A 85 10.79 14.56 -13.16
N GLY A 86 11.84 14.01 -12.54
CA GLY A 86 13.05 13.56 -13.24
C GLY A 86 12.82 12.56 -14.38
N VAL A 87 11.74 11.76 -14.32
CA VAL A 87 11.32 10.85 -15.42
C VAL A 87 10.85 11.63 -16.65
N MET A 88 10.13 12.74 -16.46
CA MET A 88 9.69 13.61 -17.54
C MET A 88 10.90 14.30 -18.19
N VAL A 89 11.86 14.79 -17.39
CA VAL A 89 13.13 15.33 -17.91
C VAL A 89 13.92 14.28 -18.69
N GLY A 90 13.96 13.04 -18.21
CA GLY A 90 14.60 11.93 -18.92
C GLY A 90 14.01 11.66 -20.30
N LEU A 91 12.67 11.70 -20.42
CA LEU A 91 11.98 11.57 -21.71
C LEU A 91 12.22 12.76 -22.64
N LEU A 92 12.33 13.97 -22.07
CA LEU A 92 12.69 15.17 -22.81
C LEU A 92 14.10 15.08 -23.40
N LEU A 93 15.08 14.65 -22.61
CA LEU A 93 16.47 14.46 -23.07
C LEU A 93 16.60 13.34 -24.11
N ALA A 94 15.71 12.34 -24.07
CA ALA A 94 15.63 11.27 -25.07
C ALA A 94 15.01 11.72 -26.42
N GLY A 95 14.66 13.00 -26.58
CA GLY A 95 14.10 13.55 -27.82
C GLY A 95 12.61 13.31 -28.01
N SER A 96 11.87 12.92 -26.96
CA SER A 96 10.42 12.76 -27.03
C SER A 96 9.69 14.10 -27.12
N PRO A 97 8.58 14.21 -27.86
CA PRO A 97 7.75 15.42 -27.88
C PRO A 97 7.24 15.76 -26.47
N ILE A 98 7.48 17.01 -26.04
CA ILE A 98 7.14 17.54 -24.70
C ILE A 98 5.66 17.29 -24.35
N ARG A 99 4.77 17.48 -25.34
CA ARG A 99 3.32 17.37 -25.18
C ARG A 99 2.91 15.99 -24.67
N ASP A 100 3.54 14.93 -25.17
CA ASP A 100 3.19 13.56 -24.79
C ASP A 100 3.75 13.23 -23.40
N ALA A 101 4.97 13.67 -23.10
CA ALA A 101 5.62 13.42 -21.79
C ALA A 101 4.82 14.00 -20.61
N VAL A 102 4.25 15.20 -20.76
CA VAL A 102 3.42 15.85 -19.73
C VAL A 102 2.15 15.05 -19.44
N ILE A 103 1.44 14.62 -20.50
CA ILE A 103 0.16 13.91 -20.36
C ILE A 103 0.39 12.57 -19.65
N TYR A 104 1.43 11.82 -20.01
CA TYR A 104 1.75 10.56 -19.34
C TYR A 104 2.08 10.76 -17.86
N GLN A 105 2.88 11.77 -17.53
CA GLN A 105 3.27 12.02 -16.15
C GLN A 105 2.06 12.36 -15.25
N GLN A 106 1.12 13.17 -15.76
CA GLN A 106 -0.09 13.52 -15.01
C GLN A 106 -0.97 12.29 -14.75
N VAL A 107 -1.14 11.44 -15.77
CA VAL A 107 -1.94 10.19 -15.66
C VAL A 107 -1.31 9.23 -14.65
N ILE A 108 0.00 9.04 -14.71
CA ILE A 108 0.71 8.12 -13.80
C ILE A 108 0.59 8.59 -12.35
N MET A 109 0.76 9.88 -12.10
CA MET A 109 0.66 10.42 -10.75
C MET A 109 -0.73 10.29 -10.18
N PHE A 110 -1.76 10.57 -10.97
CA PHE A 110 -3.14 10.35 -10.57
C PHE A 110 -3.38 8.88 -10.18
N MET A 111 -2.83 7.95 -10.96
CA MET A 111 -2.93 6.51 -10.69
C MET A 111 -2.17 6.10 -9.41
N VAL A 112 -0.99 6.68 -9.15
CA VAL A 112 -0.25 6.47 -7.90
C VAL A 112 -1.05 6.98 -6.70
N VAL A 113 -1.58 8.21 -6.76
CA VAL A 113 -2.39 8.77 -5.67
C VAL A 113 -3.62 7.92 -5.39
N ALA A 114 -4.35 7.53 -6.44
CA ALA A 114 -5.55 6.71 -6.32
C ALA A 114 -5.23 5.33 -5.71
N SER A 115 -4.19 4.66 -6.21
CA SER A 115 -3.79 3.33 -5.73
C SER A 115 -3.24 3.36 -4.31
N SER A 116 -2.42 4.34 -3.95
CA SER A 116 -1.91 4.53 -2.59
C SER A 116 -3.03 4.85 -1.59
N THR A 117 -4.01 5.67 -1.98
CA THR A 117 -5.18 5.98 -1.14
C THR A 117 -6.05 4.74 -0.93
N PHE A 118 -6.30 3.98 -1.99
CA PHE A 118 -7.07 2.74 -1.88
C PHE A 118 -6.33 1.70 -1.03
N GLY A 119 -5.02 1.56 -1.23
CA GLY A 119 -4.16 0.68 -0.44
C GLY A 119 -4.14 1.04 1.05
N SER A 120 -4.02 2.33 1.39
CA SER A 120 -4.02 2.77 2.79
C SER A 120 -5.36 2.53 3.48
N ILE A 121 -6.49 2.81 2.82
CA ILE A 121 -7.83 2.53 3.36
C ILE A 121 -8.01 1.03 3.62
N LEU A 122 -7.63 0.18 2.66
CA LEU A 122 -7.72 -1.27 2.83
C LEU A 122 -6.81 -1.78 3.94
N ALA A 123 -5.58 -1.27 4.03
CA ALA A 123 -4.62 -1.65 5.06
C ALA A 123 -5.11 -1.28 6.47
N VAL A 124 -5.59 -0.05 6.67
CA VAL A 124 -6.12 0.41 7.96
C VAL A 124 -7.41 -0.32 8.31
N GLY A 125 -8.32 -0.51 7.34
CA GLY A 125 -9.53 -1.30 7.55
C GLY A 125 -9.23 -2.74 7.97
N ALA A 126 -8.26 -3.39 7.33
CA ALA A 126 -7.81 -4.73 7.71
C ALA A 126 -7.15 -4.73 9.10
N CYS A 127 -6.28 -3.76 9.40
CA CYS A 127 -5.62 -3.60 10.69
C CYS A 127 -6.65 -3.49 11.84
N LEU A 128 -7.65 -2.61 11.70
CA LEU A 128 -8.66 -2.41 12.75
C LEU A 128 -9.54 -3.65 12.97
N ASN A 129 -9.91 -4.37 11.92
CA ASN A 129 -10.65 -5.64 12.06
C ASN A 129 -9.81 -6.75 12.72
N VAL A 130 -8.48 -6.73 12.55
CA VAL A 130 -7.57 -7.71 13.17
C VAL A 130 -7.31 -7.36 14.64
N VAL A 131 -7.18 -6.08 14.96
CA VAL A 131 -6.87 -5.60 16.31
C VAL A 131 -8.11 -5.60 17.22
N ILE A 132 -9.28 -5.24 16.70
CA ILE A 132 -10.53 -5.09 17.47
C ILE A 132 -11.40 -6.34 17.26
N ASP A 133 -11.12 -7.40 18.01
CA ASP A 133 -11.81 -8.69 17.90
C ASP A 133 -13.28 -8.66 18.38
N GLN A 134 -14.11 -9.61 17.94
CA GLN A 134 -15.56 -9.77 18.20
C GLN A 134 -16.01 -9.76 19.67
N GLN A 135 -15.12 -9.68 20.65
CA GLN A 135 -15.48 -9.63 22.07
C GLN A 135 -15.26 -8.28 22.79
N GLN A 136 -15.10 -7.15 22.09
CA GLN A 136 -14.98 -5.79 22.70
C GLN A 136 -13.79 -5.62 23.69
N MET A 137 -12.95 -6.63 23.90
CA MET A 137 -11.71 -6.49 24.66
C MET A 137 -10.58 -6.08 23.72
N LEU A 138 -9.92 -4.96 24.05
CA LEU A 138 -8.65 -4.59 23.42
C LEU A 138 -7.62 -5.67 23.73
N ARG A 139 -7.07 -6.30 22.69
CA ARG A 139 -6.00 -7.29 22.85
C ARG A 139 -4.65 -6.57 22.93
N ILE A 140 -4.41 -5.85 24.03
CA ILE A 140 -3.16 -5.10 24.29
C ILE A 140 -1.97 -6.08 24.40
N ASP A 141 -2.22 -7.35 24.75
CA ASP A 141 -1.23 -8.43 24.84
C ASP A 141 -0.43 -8.69 23.54
N LYS A 142 -0.84 -8.16 22.38
CA LYS A 142 -0.10 -8.31 21.12
C LYS A 142 0.78 -7.13 20.75
N VAL A 143 0.75 -6.05 21.53
CA VAL A 143 1.50 -4.81 21.25
C VAL A 143 2.86 -4.79 21.94
N HIS A 144 2.99 -5.42 23.12
CA HIS A 144 4.23 -5.41 23.91
C HIS A 144 5.18 -6.57 23.59
N GLU A 145 4.72 -7.62 22.92
CA GLU A 145 5.59 -8.69 22.45
C GLU A 145 5.87 -8.49 20.97
N ASN A 146 7.16 -8.35 20.63
CA ASN A 146 7.73 -8.18 19.29
C ASN A 146 7.47 -9.40 18.37
N ARG A 147 6.21 -9.76 18.20
CA ARG A 147 5.72 -10.85 17.35
C ARG A 147 5.15 -10.20 16.10
N PRO A 148 5.52 -10.68 14.90
CA PRO A 148 5.06 -10.06 13.66
C PRO A 148 3.53 -10.01 13.63
N LEU A 149 3.00 -8.80 13.47
CA LEU A 149 1.58 -8.45 13.29
C LEU A 149 0.85 -9.36 12.30
N VAL A 150 1.59 -9.89 11.33
CA VAL A 150 1.07 -10.85 10.37
C VAL A 150 1.30 -12.25 10.90
N THR A 151 0.33 -12.73 11.70
CA THR A 151 0.29 -14.14 12.11
C THR A 151 0.33 -15.01 10.85
N ARG A 152 1.24 -16.00 10.78
CA ARG A 152 1.38 -16.95 9.64
C ARG A 152 0.05 -17.49 9.12
N HIS A 153 -0.97 -17.61 9.96
CA HIS A 153 -2.33 -18.04 9.60
C HIS A 153 -3.11 -17.03 8.74
N THR A 154 -2.92 -15.72 8.96
CA THR A 154 -3.51 -14.67 8.11
C THR A 154 -2.77 -14.58 6.79
N LEU A 155 -1.44 -14.73 6.78
CA LEU A 155 -0.63 -14.90 5.56
C LEU A 155 -1.00 -16.16 4.78
N ALA A 156 -1.32 -17.26 5.45
CA ALA A 156 -1.82 -18.48 4.84
C ALA A 156 -3.22 -18.28 4.23
N LYS A 157 -4.14 -17.62 4.93
CA LYS A 157 -5.47 -17.28 4.40
C LYS A 157 -5.41 -16.26 3.25
N LEU A 158 -4.53 -15.27 3.34
CA LEU A 158 -4.31 -14.30 2.26
C LEU A 158 -3.65 -14.98 1.06
N GLY A 159 -2.68 -15.88 1.29
CA GLY A 159 -2.05 -16.70 0.26
C GLY A 159 -3.03 -17.68 -0.40
N GLN A 160 -4.00 -18.21 0.35
CA GLN A 160 -5.06 -19.06 -0.17
C GLN A 160 -6.11 -18.26 -0.95
N LYS A 161 -6.43 -17.04 -0.49
CA LYS A 161 -7.38 -16.13 -1.17
C LYS A 161 -6.78 -15.49 -2.42
N ILE A 162 -5.50 -15.17 -2.41
CA ILE A 162 -4.74 -14.73 -3.60
C ILE A 162 -4.54 -15.90 -4.58
N ARG A 163 -4.32 -17.13 -4.09
CA ARG A 163 -4.34 -18.33 -4.94
C ARG A 163 -5.71 -18.59 -5.58
N GLY A 164 -6.82 -18.31 -4.89
CA GLY A 164 -8.17 -18.37 -5.45
C GLY A 164 -8.54 -17.25 -6.43
N LEU A 165 -7.90 -16.07 -6.32
CA LEU A 165 -8.00 -15.00 -7.33
C LEU A 165 -7.05 -15.20 -8.52
N GLY A 166 -6.04 -16.06 -8.39
CA GLY A 166 -5.08 -16.38 -9.45
C GLY A 166 -5.62 -17.26 -10.58
N GLU A 167 -6.81 -17.85 -10.42
CA GLU A 167 -7.43 -18.70 -11.45
C GLU A 167 -8.20 -17.91 -12.53
N THR A 168 -8.42 -16.59 -12.36
CA THR A 168 -9.10 -15.74 -13.36
C THR A 168 -8.20 -14.73 -14.08
N SER A 169 -6.87 -14.79 -13.88
CA SER A 169 -5.92 -14.08 -14.75
C SER A 169 -4.58 -14.82 -14.84
N CYS A 170 -4.54 -15.79 -15.75
CA CYS A 170 -3.42 -16.09 -16.63
C CYS A 170 -1.99 -15.87 -16.06
N THR A 171 -1.59 -16.59 -15.01
CA THR A 171 -0.16 -16.77 -14.71
C THR A 171 0.38 -17.97 -15.48
N GLY A 172 0.40 -17.84 -16.81
CA GLY A 172 1.08 -18.78 -17.68
C GLY A 172 2.58 -18.50 -17.70
N ARG A 173 3.35 -19.38 -17.05
CA ARG A 173 4.59 -19.94 -17.62
C ARG A 173 5.91 -19.15 -17.47
N TYR A 174 6.28 -18.63 -16.30
CA TYR A 174 7.63 -18.03 -16.11
C TYR A 174 8.37 -18.27 -14.78
N THR A 175 8.12 -19.37 -14.05
CA THR A 175 8.93 -19.68 -12.85
C THR A 175 9.17 -21.19 -12.67
N LYS A 176 9.78 -21.85 -13.66
CA LYS A 176 10.29 -23.22 -13.43
C LYS A 176 11.61 -23.58 -14.14
N HIS A 177 12.42 -22.60 -14.55
CA HIS A 177 13.63 -22.89 -15.33
C HIS A 177 14.95 -22.33 -14.77
N LYS A 178 15.01 -21.86 -13.51
CA LYS A 178 16.22 -21.19 -12.99
C LYS A 178 16.73 -21.61 -11.61
N TYR A 179 16.33 -22.77 -11.08
CA TYR A 179 16.83 -23.24 -9.78
C TYR A 179 17.19 -24.74 -9.72
N GLU A 180 17.31 -25.43 -10.86
CA GLU A 180 17.66 -26.87 -10.92
C GLU A 180 18.92 -27.15 -11.75
N GLU A 181 19.75 -26.13 -12.03
CA GLU A 181 21.00 -26.28 -12.82
C GLU A 181 22.29 -25.76 -12.13
N VAL A 182 22.25 -25.32 -10.87
CA VAL A 182 23.43 -24.74 -10.18
C VAL A 182 23.95 -25.60 -9.02
N GLU A 183 23.32 -26.75 -8.73
CA GLU A 183 23.75 -27.65 -7.65
C GLU A 183 24.09 -29.07 -8.16
N LEU A 184 24.57 -29.14 -9.41
CA LEU A 184 25.20 -30.33 -10.00
C LEU A 184 26.05 -29.95 -11.23
N ARG A 185 27.05 -29.08 -11.03
CA ARG A 185 28.23 -28.95 -11.90
C ARG A 185 29.39 -28.26 -11.21
#